data_AF-A0A7L4JB68-F1
#
_entry.id   AF-A0A7L4JB68-F1
#
_cell.length_a   1.000
_cell.length_b   1.000
_cell.length_c   1.000
_cell.angle_alpha   90.00
_cell.angle_beta   90.00
_cell.angle_gamma   90.00
#
_symmetry.space_group_name_H-M   'P 1'
#
loop_
_entity.id
_entity.type
_entity.pdbx_description
1 polymer ?
#
loop_
_entity_poly.entity_id
_entity_poly.type
_entity_poly.pdbx_seq_one_letter_code
_entity_poly.pdbx_strand_id
1 'polypeptide(L)'
;EMSEMSERSKQNVAHGLAWSYYVGYLKIVLPRMKKSMEEFSRVNPNLPVCRKTWKLHILVPLSCDVYDELEKADSNIQYVTDLTETTLTRAGTKKRVYKHSLYAIRDEENQLWHCAVEYATPLQSLYAMSQDECAAFSREERLEQAKLFYRTLEEILKGSKECVDAYRLIAYE
;
A
#
# COMPACT_ATOMS: atom_id res chain seq x y z
N GLU A 1 22.50 -7.33 19.81
CA GLU A 1 22.08 -6.70 21.08
C GLU A 1 21.32 -5.38 20.88
N MET A 2 21.89 -4.31 20.32
CA MET A 2 21.15 -3.03 20.14
C MET A 2 19.96 -3.12 19.17
N SER A 3 20.08 -3.83 18.04
CA SER A 3 18.97 -4.03 17.09
C SER A 3 17.79 -4.79 17.73
N GLU A 4 18.08 -5.89 18.44
CA GLU A 4 17.05 -6.65 19.18
C GLU A 4 16.39 -5.83 20.30
N MET A 5 17.14 -4.96 20.99
CA MET A 5 16.57 -4.07 22.01
C MET A 5 15.62 -3.03 21.41
N SER A 6 15.96 -2.47 20.25
CA SER A 6 15.14 -1.50 19.51
C SER A 6 13.87 -2.13 18.91
N GLU A 7 13.98 -3.37 18.41
CA GLU A 7 12.82 -4.13 17.96
C GLU A 7 11.87 -4.45 19.13
N ARG A 8 12.41 -4.91 20.27
CA ARG A 8 11.62 -5.21 21.47
C ARG A 8 10.97 -3.97 22.07
N SER A 9 11.62 -2.80 22.01
CA SER A 9 11.07 -1.55 22.54
C SER A 9 10.04 -0.89 21.61
N LYS A 10 9.90 -1.35 20.36
CA LYS A 10 9.00 -0.77 19.34
C LYS A 10 9.31 0.69 19.00
N GLN A 11 10.57 1.10 19.15
CA GLN A 11 11.02 2.48 18.91
C GLN A 11 11.84 2.65 17.63
N ASN A 12 11.83 1.65 16.75
CA ASN A 12 12.48 1.71 15.44
C ASN A 12 11.66 2.49 14.41
N VAL A 13 12.35 2.92 13.33
CA VAL A 13 11.79 3.70 12.23
C VAL A 13 10.62 2.96 11.57
N ALA A 14 10.80 1.66 11.28
CA ALA A 14 9.78 0.83 10.65
C ALA A 14 8.46 0.79 11.44
N HIS A 15 8.52 0.75 12.78
CA HIS A 15 7.34 0.77 13.63
C HIS A 15 6.56 2.08 13.49
N GLY A 16 7.27 3.21 13.54
CA GLY A 16 6.69 4.54 13.32
C GLY A 16 6.06 4.67 11.93
N LEU A 17 6.75 4.20 10.89
CA LEU A 17 6.26 4.21 9.52
C LEU A 17 5.00 3.36 9.33
N ALA A 18 4.95 2.15 9.92
CA ALA A 18 3.79 1.28 9.84
C ALA A 18 2.55 1.91 10.50
N TRP A 19 2.70 2.47 11.70
CA TRP A 19 1.61 3.18 12.37
C TRP A 19 1.19 4.45 11.65
N SER A 20 2.17 5.22 11.13
CA SER A 20 1.91 6.40 10.32
C SER A 20 1.10 6.05 9.07
N TYR A 21 1.47 4.99 8.36
CA TYR A 21 0.73 4.53 7.19
C TYR A 21 -0.68 4.05 7.54
N TYR A 22 -0.81 3.27 8.62
CA TYR A 22 -2.11 2.80 9.06
C TYR A 22 -3.05 3.94 9.51
N VAL A 23 -2.64 4.74 10.50
CA VAL A 23 -3.45 5.82 11.09
C VAL A 23 -3.58 7.02 10.14
N GLY A 24 -2.53 7.28 9.37
CA GLY A 24 -2.44 8.37 8.41
C GLY A 24 -3.22 8.11 7.13
N TYR A 25 -3.43 6.86 6.75
CA TYR A 25 -3.97 6.54 5.43
C TYR A 25 -4.91 5.33 5.45
N LEU A 26 -4.42 4.11 5.72
CA LEU A 26 -5.20 2.89 5.51
C LEU A 26 -6.52 2.86 6.30
N LYS A 27 -6.50 3.29 7.57
CA LYS A 27 -7.70 3.36 8.42
C LYS A 27 -8.79 4.28 7.84
N ILE A 28 -8.40 5.25 7.01
CA ILE A 28 -9.31 6.20 6.39
C ILE A 28 -9.89 5.63 5.09
N VAL A 29 -9.04 5.02 4.27
CA VAL A 29 -9.40 4.63 2.89
C VAL A 29 -9.99 3.23 2.79
N LEU A 30 -9.46 2.26 3.54
CA LEU A 30 -9.87 0.85 3.43
C LEU A 30 -11.37 0.62 3.73
N PRO A 31 -11.99 1.26 4.75
CA PRO A 31 -13.42 1.07 5.00
C PRO A 31 -14.33 1.50 3.84
N ARG A 32 -13.84 2.33 2.91
CA ARG A 32 -14.58 2.82 1.75
C ARG A 32 -14.29 2.06 0.46
N MET A 33 -13.33 1.14 0.47
CA MET A 33 -12.85 0.44 -0.72
C MET A 33 -13.97 -0.35 -1.41
N LYS A 34 -14.71 -1.17 -0.65
CA LYS A 34 -15.83 -1.97 -1.20
C LYS A 34 -16.88 -1.09 -1.88
N LYS A 35 -17.30 -0.01 -1.22
CA LYS A 35 -18.28 0.94 -1.78
C LYS A 35 -17.77 1.58 -3.08
N SER A 36 -16.48 1.97 -3.12
CA SER A 36 -15.88 2.59 -4.31
C SER A 36 -15.86 1.61 -5.50
N MET A 37 -15.58 0.32 -5.24
CA MET A 37 -15.64 -0.74 -6.26
C MET A 37 -17.07 -1.03 -6.73
N GLU A 38 -18.06 -0.97 -5.83
CA GLU A 38 -19.48 -1.09 -6.20
C GLU A 38 -19.95 0.05 -7.08
N GLU A 39 -19.59 1.29 -6.75
CA GLU A 39 -19.87 2.48 -7.55
C GLU A 39 -19.23 2.36 -8.95
N PHE A 40 -17.97 1.95 -9.01
CA PHE A 40 -17.27 1.67 -10.27
C PHE A 40 -17.97 0.58 -11.10
N SER A 41 -18.39 -0.52 -10.47
CA SER A 41 -19.08 -1.62 -11.15
C SER A 41 -20.43 -1.19 -11.72
N ARG A 42 -21.17 -0.32 -11.03
CA ARG A 42 -22.46 0.20 -11.51
C ARG A 42 -22.33 1.08 -12.75
N VAL A 43 -21.26 1.86 -12.84
CA VAL A 43 -21.02 2.72 -14.01
C VAL A 43 -20.35 1.96 -15.17
N ASN A 44 -19.83 0.75 -14.92
CA ASN A 44 -19.20 -0.12 -15.92
C ASN A 44 -19.84 -1.53 -15.96
N PRO A 45 -21.11 -1.67 -16.38
CA PRO A 45 -21.84 -2.95 -16.32
C PRO A 45 -21.26 -4.05 -17.21
N ASN A 46 -20.48 -3.68 -18.23
CA ASN A 46 -19.89 -4.61 -19.19
C ASN A 46 -18.52 -5.16 -18.75
N LEU A 47 -17.95 -4.66 -17.66
CA LEU A 47 -16.64 -5.10 -17.19
C LEU A 47 -16.79 -6.36 -16.31
N PRO A 48 -15.99 -7.43 -16.53
CA PRO A 48 -16.04 -8.61 -15.68
C PRO A 48 -15.78 -8.28 -14.21
N VAL A 49 -16.79 -8.50 -13.36
CA VAL A 49 -16.70 -8.21 -11.92
C VAL A 49 -16.16 -9.42 -11.18
N CYS A 50 -14.92 -9.33 -10.70
CA CYS A 50 -14.41 -10.28 -9.71
C CYS A 50 -14.48 -9.68 -8.30
N ARG A 51 -15.50 -10.01 -7.52
CA ARG A 51 -15.62 -9.50 -6.15
C ARG A 51 -14.44 -9.89 -5.24
N LYS A 52 -13.69 -10.95 -5.59
CA LYS A 52 -12.49 -11.36 -4.85
C LYS A 52 -11.36 -10.32 -4.94
N THR A 53 -11.33 -9.52 -6.01
CA THR A 53 -10.33 -8.46 -6.23
C THR A 53 -10.77 -7.10 -5.69
N TRP A 54 -11.92 -7.01 -5.00
CA TRP A 54 -12.43 -5.77 -4.41
C TRP A 54 -11.73 -5.44 -3.08
N LYS A 55 -10.42 -5.29 -3.19
CA LYS A 55 -9.47 -5.01 -2.13
C LYS A 55 -8.42 -4.05 -2.65
N LEU A 56 -7.81 -3.30 -1.74
CA LEU A 56 -6.57 -2.60 -2.04
C LEU A 56 -5.41 -3.59 -1.97
N HIS A 57 -4.76 -3.84 -3.11
CA HIS A 57 -3.57 -4.68 -3.19
C HIS A 57 -2.35 -3.77 -2.96
N ILE A 58 -1.67 -3.96 -1.85
CA ILE A 58 -0.56 -3.11 -1.42
C ILE A 58 0.73 -3.88 -1.70
N LEU A 59 1.50 -3.39 -2.66
CA LEU A 59 2.80 -3.93 -3.03
C LEU A 59 3.85 -3.51 -1.99
N VAL A 60 4.60 -4.49 -1.50
CA VAL A 60 5.64 -4.31 -0.49
C VAL A 60 6.96 -4.91 -0.99
N PRO A 61 7.63 -4.28 -1.99
CA PRO A 61 8.97 -4.69 -2.42
C PRO A 61 9.96 -4.50 -1.27
N LEU A 62 10.51 -5.60 -0.75
CA LEU A 62 11.46 -5.56 0.37
C LEU A 62 12.78 -4.91 -0.01
N SER A 63 13.11 -4.90 -1.31
CA SER A 63 14.19 -4.12 -1.90
C SER A 63 14.00 -2.60 -1.75
N CYS A 64 12.77 -2.15 -1.48
CA CYS A 64 12.31 -0.76 -1.54
C CYS A 64 12.39 -0.12 -2.94
N ASP A 65 12.45 -0.93 -3.99
CA ASP A 65 12.37 -0.45 -5.38
C ASP A 65 10.90 -0.17 -5.72
N VAL A 66 10.55 1.12 -5.80
CA VAL A 66 9.18 1.63 -5.96
C VAL A 66 9.15 2.50 -7.21
N TYR A 67 8.24 2.17 -8.13
CA TYR A 67 8.03 2.89 -9.38
C TYR A 67 6.86 3.87 -9.23
N ASP A 68 6.98 5.06 -9.80
CA ASP A 68 5.88 6.03 -9.84
C ASP A 68 4.73 5.56 -10.76
N GLU A 69 5.06 4.81 -11.81
CA GLU A 69 4.12 4.24 -12.79
C GLU A 69 4.26 2.71 -12.77
N LEU A 70 3.17 2.00 -12.46
CA LEU A 70 3.19 0.52 -12.37
C LEU A 70 3.45 -0.14 -13.73
N GLU A 71 3.06 0.50 -14.83
CA GLU A 71 3.29 0.03 -16.19
C GLU A 71 4.77 -0.04 -16.56
N LYS A 72 5.64 0.72 -15.86
CA LYS A 72 7.09 0.62 -16.01
C LYS A 72 7.69 -0.58 -15.26
N ALA A 73 7.03 -1.03 -14.21
CA ALA A 73 7.45 -2.20 -13.45
C ALA A 73 7.08 -3.51 -14.17
N ASP A 74 5.91 -3.55 -14.82
CA ASP A 74 5.45 -4.73 -15.57
C ASP A 74 4.50 -4.34 -16.71
N SER A 75 4.83 -4.77 -17.94
CA SER A 75 4.02 -4.54 -19.14
C SER A 75 2.64 -5.20 -19.13
N ASN A 76 2.41 -6.16 -18.22
CA ASN A 76 1.11 -6.81 -18.03
C ASN A 76 0.13 -5.96 -17.20
N ILE A 77 0.60 -4.87 -16.60
CA ILE A 77 -0.19 -3.93 -15.82
C ILE A 77 -0.57 -2.75 -16.73
N GLN A 78 -1.84 -2.39 -16.73
CA GLN A 78 -2.36 -1.27 -17.52
C GLN A 78 -3.32 -0.42 -16.66
N TYR A 79 -3.08 0.89 -16.58
CA TYR A 79 -4.03 1.80 -15.96
C TYR A 79 -5.38 1.79 -16.69
N VAL A 80 -6.47 1.82 -15.91
CA VAL A 80 -7.85 1.86 -16.45
C VAL A 80 -8.50 3.18 -16.14
N THR A 81 -8.63 3.51 -14.86
CA THR A 81 -9.27 4.73 -14.37
C THR A 81 -8.99 4.89 -12.90
N ASP A 82 -9.36 6.03 -12.34
CA ASP A 82 -9.41 6.21 -10.90
C ASP A 82 -10.75 5.80 -10.31
N LEU A 83 -10.72 5.33 -9.06
CA LEU A 83 -11.92 5.09 -8.25
C LEU A 83 -12.46 6.40 -7.65
N THR A 84 -13.70 6.36 -7.16
CA THR A 84 -14.34 7.49 -6.48
C THR A 84 -13.46 8.04 -5.35
N GLU A 85 -13.24 9.35 -5.37
CA GLU A 85 -12.41 10.03 -4.38
C GLU A 85 -13.03 10.02 -2.98
N THR A 86 -12.16 9.92 -1.98
CA THR A 86 -12.52 10.16 -0.58
C THR A 86 -11.97 11.51 -0.14
N THR A 87 -12.87 12.43 0.24
CA THR A 87 -12.49 13.76 0.74
C THR A 87 -12.68 13.88 2.24
N LEU A 88 -11.70 14.43 2.96
CA LEU A 88 -11.77 14.69 4.39
C LEU A 88 -10.98 15.96 4.77
N THR A 89 -11.49 16.80 5.67
CA THR A 89 -10.68 17.88 6.26
C THR A 89 -9.79 17.32 7.36
N ARG A 90 -8.47 17.53 7.28
CA ARG A 90 -7.52 16.96 8.26
C ARG A 90 -6.26 17.80 8.40
N ALA A 91 -5.77 17.95 9.64
CA ALA A 91 -4.51 18.62 9.96
C ALA A 91 -4.40 20.02 9.29
N GLY A 92 -5.47 20.83 9.38
CA GLY A 92 -5.53 22.16 8.76
C GLY A 92 -5.81 22.17 7.25
N THR A 93 -5.74 21.04 6.56
CA THR A 93 -6.05 20.93 5.13
C THR A 93 -7.53 20.69 4.92
N LYS A 94 -8.24 21.65 4.32
CA LYS A 94 -9.64 21.50 3.93
C LYS A 94 -9.76 20.59 2.71
N LYS A 95 -10.75 19.69 2.72
CA LYS A 95 -11.06 18.79 1.58
C LYS A 95 -9.83 18.03 1.03
N ARG A 96 -8.99 17.47 1.91
CA ARG A 96 -7.90 16.60 1.49
C ARG A 96 -8.47 15.40 0.73
N VAL A 97 -7.92 15.14 -0.45
CA VAL A 97 -8.37 14.08 -1.37
C VAL A 97 -7.52 12.83 -1.18
N TYR A 98 -8.18 11.68 -1.13
CA TYR A 98 -7.59 10.35 -1.18
C TYR A 98 -8.17 9.62 -2.39
N LYS A 99 -7.30 9.08 -3.23
CA LYS A 99 -7.64 8.56 -4.54
C LYS A 99 -6.84 7.31 -4.82
N HIS A 100 -7.45 6.36 -5.52
CA HIS A 100 -6.83 5.07 -5.84
C HIS A 100 -7.05 4.81 -7.33
N SER A 101 -6.03 4.27 -7.97
CA SER A 101 -6.07 3.88 -9.38
C SER A 101 -6.51 2.43 -9.50
N LEU A 102 -7.35 2.16 -10.50
CA LEU A 102 -7.74 0.83 -10.92
C LEU A 102 -6.89 0.42 -12.11
N TYR A 103 -6.35 -0.80 -12.05
CA TYR A 103 -5.53 -1.37 -13.11
C TYR A 103 -6.17 -2.64 -13.65
N ALA A 104 -5.91 -2.90 -14.93
CA ALA A 104 -6.13 -4.18 -15.56
C ALA A 104 -4.80 -4.93 -15.60
N ILE A 105 -4.80 -6.18 -15.12
CA ILE A 105 -3.60 -7.02 -15.00
C ILE A 105 -3.88 -8.33 -15.73
N ARG A 106 -2.97 -8.72 -16.62
CA ARG A 106 -3.00 -10.03 -17.30
C ARG A 106 -2.23 -11.05 -16.47
N ASP A 107 -2.82 -12.22 -16.26
CA ASP A 107 -2.12 -13.35 -15.65
C ASP A 107 -1.39 -14.20 -16.71
N GLU A 108 -0.77 -15.29 -16.25
CA GLU A 108 0.00 -16.23 -17.10
C GLU A 108 -0.87 -16.91 -18.18
N GLU A 109 -2.18 -17.04 -17.95
CA GLU A 109 -3.16 -17.58 -18.91
C GLU A 109 -3.72 -16.49 -19.84
N ASN A 110 -3.18 -15.27 -19.77
CA ASN A 110 -3.64 -14.07 -20.47
C ASN A 110 -5.08 -13.66 -20.11
N GLN A 111 -5.58 -14.12 -18.96
CA GLN A 111 -6.86 -13.73 -18.41
C GLN A 111 -6.71 -12.34 -17.76
N LEU A 112 -7.71 -11.48 -18.01
CA LEU A 112 -7.71 -10.11 -17.53
C LEU A 112 -8.39 -9.99 -16.17
N TRP A 113 -7.72 -9.33 -15.23
CA TRP A 113 -8.21 -9.03 -13.89
C TRP A 113 -8.20 -7.54 -13.62
N HIS A 114 -9.17 -7.04 -12.85
CA HIS A 114 -9.22 -5.64 -12.44
C HIS A 114 -9.05 -5.53 -10.93
N CYS A 115 -8.12 -4.70 -10.47
CA CYS A 115 -7.92 -4.45 -9.05
C CYS A 115 -7.38 -3.04 -8.78
N ALA A 116 -7.65 -2.55 -7.57
CA ALA A 116 -6.93 -1.41 -7.04
C ALA A 116 -5.59 -1.90 -6.50
N VAL A 117 -4.49 -1.33 -6.99
CA VAL A 117 -3.13 -1.68 -6.59
C VAL A 117 -2.27 -0.43 -6.44
N GLU A 118 -1.41 -0.42 -5.43
CA GLU A 118 -0.48 0.66 -5.14
C GLU A 118 0.74 0.14 -4.38
N TYR A 119 1.84 0.87 -4.40
CA TYR A 119 2.98 0.62 -3.52
C TYR A 119 2.73 1.13 -2.11
N ALA A 120 3.28 0.43 -1.11
CA ALA A 120 3.39 0.96 0.24
C ALA A 120 4.37 2.15 0.26
N THR A 121 3.83 3.36 0.21
CA THR A 121 4.59 4.62 0.14
C THR A 121 5.71 4.76 1.19
N PRO A 122 5.59 4.25 2.44
CA PRO A 122 6.69 4.34 3.42
C PRO A 122 7.99 3.67 2.98
N LEU A 123 7.95 2.70 2.06
CA LEU A 123 9.16 2.08 1.51
C LEU A 123 10.02 3.08 0.72
N GLN A 124 9.39 4.05 0.07
CA GLN A 124 10.09 5.14 -0.62
C GLN A 124 10.85 6.01 0.39
N SER A 125 10.31 6.22 1.59
CA SER A 125 11.03 6.91 2.67
C SER A 125 12.24 6.12 3.15
N LEU A 126 12.10 4.80 3.34
CA LEU A 126 13.24 3.93 3.69
C LEU A 126 14.32 3.92 2.60
N TYR A 127 13.91 3.90 1.32
CA TYR A 127 14.83 4.04 0.21
C TYR A 127 15.57 5.39 0.26
N ALA A 128 14.84 6.50 0.35
CA ALA A 128 15.42 7.84 0.40
C ALA A 128 16.39 8.01 1.58
N MET A 129 16.04 7.52 2.77
CA MET A 129 16.95 7.52 3.92
C MET A 129 18.24 6.76 3.63
N SER A 130 18.20 5.66 2.88
CA SER A 130 19.42 4.91 2.52
C SER A 130 20.29 5.58 1.47
N GLN A 131 19.78 6.61 0.79
CA GLN A 131 20.52 7.38 -0.20
C GLN A 131 21.07 8.69 0.40
N ASP A 132 20.61 9.09 1.58
CA ASP A 132 21.07 10.29 2.27
C ASP A 132 22.17 9.94 3.27
N GLU A 133 23.39 10.43 3.02
CA GLU A 133 24.54 10.21 3.90
C GLU A 133 24.29 10.69 5.34
N CYS A 134 23.43 11.71 5.54
CA CYS A 134 23.12 12.25 6.86
C CYS A 134 22.25 11.31 7.70
N ALA A 135 21.54 10.36 7.07
CA ALA A 135 20.66 9.44 7.78
C ALA A 135 21.42 8.28 8.45
N ALA A 136 22.68 8.05 8.07
CA ALA A 136 23.49 6.92 8.52
C ALA A 136 22.73 5.59 8.44
N PHE A 137 22.14 5.31 7.28
CA PHE A 137 21.23 4.19 7.06
C PHE A 137 21.68 3.33 5.88
N SER A 138 22.24 2.16 6.15
CA SER A 138 22.79 1.26 5.14
C SER A 138 21.71 0.54 4.33
N ARG A 139 22.12 -0.12 3.24
CA ARG A 139 21.24 -0.94 2.41
C ARG A 139 20.74 -2.17 3.19
N GLU A 140 21.61 -2.75 4.01
CA GLU A 140 21.29 -3.89 4.87
C GLU A 140 20.26 -3.49 5.93
N GLU A 141 20.45 -2.36 6.61
CA GLU A 141 19.49 -1.83 7.58
C GLU A 141 18.17 -1.46 6.91
N ARG A 142 18.19 -0.93 5.68
CA ARG A 142 16.98 -0.70 4.88
C ARG A 142 16.18 -1.97 4.69
N LEU A 143 16.83 -3.07 4.30
CA LEU A 143 16.15 -4.35 4.11
C LEU A 143 15.55 -4.87 5.42
N GLU A 144 16.29 -4.76 6.53
CA GLU A 144 15.78 -5.14 7.86
C GLU A 144 14.56 -4.30 8.27
N GLN A 145 14.62 -2.98 8.09
CA GLN A 145 13.50 -2.09 8.38
C GLN A 145 12.31 -2.32 7.43
N ALA A 146 12.53 -2.65 6.16
CA ALA A 146 11.44 -2.99 5.24
C ALA A 146 10.72 -4.28 5.67
N LYS A 147 11.48 -5.32 6.06
CA LYS A 147 10.95 -6.56 6.63
C LYS A 147 10.20 -6.31 7.94
N LEU A 148 10.72 -5.45 8.80
CA LEU A 148 10.07 -5.06 10.06
C LEU A 148 8.81 -4.22 9.84
N PHE A 149 8.82 -3.32 8.85
CA PHE A 149 7.67 -2.53 8.44
C PHE A 149 6.53 -3.44 7.99
N TYR A 150 6.83 -4.40 7.11
CA TYR A 150 5.86 -5.40 6.66
C TYR A 150 5.24 -6.17 7.82
N ARG A 151 6.08 -6.76 8.69
CA ARG A 151 5.63 -7.52 9.87
C ARG A 151 4.73 -6.68 10.78
N THR A 152 5.17 -5.46 11.11
CA THR A 152 4.43 -4.54 11.98
C THR A 152 3.09 -4.14 11.35
N LEU A 153 3.08 -3.79 10.05
CA LEU A 153 1.86 -3.40 9.36
C LEU A 153 0.87 -4.56 9.28
N GLU A 154 1.36 -5.78 9.04
CA GLU A 154 0.53 -6.98 9.02
C GLU A 154 -0.13 -7.23 10.38
N GLU A 155 0.62 -7.11 11.49
CA GLU A 155 0.09 -7.22 12.85
C GLU A 155 -0.97 -6.15 13.15
N ILE A 156 -0.71 -4.89 12.80
CA ILE A 156 -1.65 -3.78 12.98
C ILE A 156 -2.97 -4.06 12.24
N LEU A 157 -2.88 -4.48 10.98
CA LEU A 157 -4.05 -4.71 10.14
C LEU A 157 -4.84 -5.97 10.57
N LYS A 158 -4.17 -7.03 11.02
CA LYS A 158 -4.82 -8.21 11.63
C LYS A 158 -5.63 -7.84 12.88
N GLY A 159 -5.17 -6.85 13.65
CA GLY A 159 -5.90 -6.31 14.80
C GLY A 159 -7.02 -5.32 14.46
N SER A 160 -7.11 -4.86 13.21
CA SER A 160 -8.06 -3.82 12.81
C SER A 160 -9.40 -4.41 12.34
N LYS A 161 -10.46 -4.20 13.13
CA LYS A 161 -11.83 -4.61 12.75
C LYS A 161 -12.40 -3.83 11.56
N GLU A 162 -11.94 -2.60 11.35
CA GLU A 162 -12.45 -1.71 10.31
C GLU A 162 -11.85 -2.01 8.93
N CYS A 163 -10.67 -2.64 8.89
CA CYS A 163 -9.95 -2.93 7.65
C CYS A 163 -10.14 -4.38 7.17
N VAL A 164 -10.94 -5.18 7.86
CA VAL A 164 -11.14 -6.61 7.56
C VAL A 164 -11.64 -6.77 6.12
N ASP A 165 -10.96 -7.66 5.38
CA ASP A 165 -11.34 -8.04 4.01
C ASP A 165 -11.36 -6.87 2.99
N ALA A 166 -10.67 -5.76 3.30
CA ALA A 166 -10.56 -4.60 2.40
C ALA A 166 -9.17 -4.43 1.76
N TYR A 167 -8.18 -5.23 2.17
CA TYR A 167 -6.80 -5.14 1.70
C TYR A 167 -6.18 -6.52 1.41
N ARG A 168 -5.08 -6.51 0.66
CA ARG A 168 -4.15 -7.62 0.50
C ARG A 168 -2.72 -7.07 0.49
N LEU A 169 -1.88 -7.48 1.45
CA LEU A 169 -0.45 -7.18 1.38
C LEU A 169 0.23 -8.19 0.45
N ILE A 170 1.12 -7.70 -0.42
CA ILE A 170 1.90 -8.50 -1.37
C ILE A 170 3.37 -8.14 -1.18
N ALA A 171 4.06 -8.90 -0.32
CA ALA A 171 5.50 -8.75 -0.12
C ALA A 171 6.29 -9.64 -1.08
N TYR A 172 7.36 -9.09 -1.65
CA TYR A 172 8.30 -9.78 -2.53
C TYR A 172 9.70 -9.17 -2.40
N GLU A 173 10.74 -9.92 -2.77
CA GLU A 173 12.13 -9.45 -2.78
C GLU A 173 12.52 -8.90 -4.16
#